data_AF-A0A950ZM82-F1
#
_entry.id   AF-A0A950ZM82-F1
#
_cell.length_a   1.000
_cell.length_b   1.000
_cell.length_c   1.000
_cell.angle_alpha   90.00
_cell.angle_beta   90.00
_cell.angle_gamma   90.00
#
_symmetry.space_group_name_H-M   'P 1'
#
loop_
_entity.id
_entity.type
_entity.pdbx_description
1 polymer ?
#
loop_
_entity_poly.entity_id
_entity_poly.type
_entity_poly.pdbx_seq_one_letter_code
_entity_poly.pdbx_strand_id
1 'polypeptide(L)'
;MSLLGLLGDDGERLARAGERAQSSPEEVRSFDDVTLRAPIPVPPTVRDFYAFEEHVRTARKRRGLEMDPDWYELPVFYFSNPYCVVGPDVDVAIAPGATEMDYELE
;
A
#
# COMPACT_ATOMS: atom_id res chain seq x y z
N MET A 1 10.87 12.26 -14.61
CA MET A 1 10.19 10.97 -14.82
C MET A 1 9.46 10.60 -13.54
N SER A 2 8.20 10.17 -13.57
CA SER A 2 7.51 9.70 -12.35
C SER A 2 7.78 8.21 -12.11
N LEU A 3 7.62 7.73 -10.88
CA LEU A 3 7.74 6.30 -10.58
C LEU A 3 6.75 5.46 -11.39
N LEU A 4 5.52 5.97 -11.59
CA LEU A 4 4.52 5.33 -12.45
C LEU A 4 5.01 5.14 -13.89
N GLY A 5 5.79 6.10 -14.42
CA GLY A 5 6.38 6.00 -15.76
C GLY A 5 7.50 4.96 -15.89
N LEU A 6 7.97 4.39 -14.78
CA LEU A 6 8.91 3.27 -14.77
C LEU A 6 8.20 1.90 -14.78
N LEU A 7 6.88 1.87 -14.57
CA LEU A 7 6.07 0.65 -14.55
C LEU A 7 5.53 0.30 -15.94
N GLY A 8 4.93 -0.89 -16.08
CA GLY A 8 4.21 -1.31 -17.30
C GLY A 8 5.00 -2.16 -18.29
N ASP A 9 6.15 -2.69 -17.88
CA ASP A 9 6.86 -3.79 -18.52
C ASP A 9 6.96 -4.97 -17.54
N ASP A 10 7.91 -5.87 -17.73
CA ASP A 10 8.23 -6.99 -16.83
C ASP A 10 9.04 -6.57 -15.59
N GLY A 11 9.16 -5.26 -15.32
CA GLY A 11 9.93 -4.71 -14.20
C GLY A 11 11.35 -4.29 -14.57
N GLU A 12 11.82 -4.58 -15.78
CA GLU A 12 13.19 -4.28 -16.22
C GLU A 12 13.48 -2.76 -16.22
N ARG A 13 12.53 -1.91 -16.61
CA ARG A 13 12.71 -0.44 -16.54
C ARG A 13 12.92 0.05 -15.12
N LEU A 14 12.09 -0.40 -14.17
CA LEU A 14 12.21 -0.01 -12.77
C LEU A 14 13.53 -0.50 -12.18
N ALA A 15 13.88 -1.78 -12.41
CA ALA A 15 15.13 -2.37 -11.93
C ALA A 15 16.35 -1.58 -12.43
N ARG A 16 16.45 -1.34 -13.74
CA ARG A 16 17.56 -0.56 -14.32
C ARG A 16 17.62 0.87 -13.80
N ALA A 17 16.47 1.50 -13.53
CA ALA A 17 16.46 2.84 -12.92
C ALA A 17 17.01 2.81 -11.49
N GLY A 18 16.65 1.80 -10.69
CA GLY A 18 17.19 1.58 -9.36
C GLY A 18 18.69 1.33 -9.36
N GLU A 19 19.17 0.45 -10.24
CA GLU A 19 20.61 0.18 -10.41
C GLU A 19 21.40 1.43 -10.78
N ARG A 20 20.90 2.24 -11.71
CA ARG A 20 21.53 3.52 -12.08
C ARG A 20 21.55 4.51 -10.91
N ALA A 21 20.44 4.63 -10.19
CA ALA A 21 20.35 5.51 -9.02
C ALA A 21 21.35 5.12 -7.92
N GLN A 22 21.65 3.83 -7.77
CA GLN A 22 22.62 3.34 -6.78
C GLN A 22 24.07 3.44 -7.26
N SER A 23 24.34 3.13 -8.53
CA SER A 23 25.71 3.02 -9.08
C SER A 23 26.27 4.34 -9.60
N SER A 24 25.43 5.25 -10.06
CA SER A 24 25.84 6.54 -10.62
C SER A 24 24.73 7.58 -10.42
N PRO A 25 24.41 7.95 -9.16
CA PRO A 25 23.38 8.95 -8.88
C PRO A 25 23.73 10.30 -9.49
N GLU A 26 22.73 10.98 -10.05
CA GLU A 26 22.85 12.38 -10.46
C GLU A 26 22.94 13.32 -9.25
N GLU A 27 22.26 12.96 -8.16
CA GLU A 27 22.22 13.72 -6.92
C GLU A 27 22.08 12.78 -5.72
N VAL A 28 22.73 13.13 -4.61
CA VAL A 28 22.60 12.45 -3.32
C VAL A 28 22.25 13.50 -2.27
N ARG A 29 21.18 13.27 -1.53
CA ARG A 29 20.70 14.15 -0.44
C ARG A 29 20.73 13.39 0.88
N SER A 30 20.94 14.11 1.98
CA SER A 30 20.66 13.57 3.30
C SER A 30 19.16 13.27 3.41
N PHE A 31 18.82 12.27 4.21
CA PHE A 31 17.43 11.95 4.49
C PHE A 31 16.70 13.12 5.18
N ASP A 32 17.40 13.83 6.07
CA ASP A 32 16.86 14.98 6.81
C ASP A 32 16.62 16.21 5.90
N ASP A 33 17.21 16.23 4.71
CA ASP A 33 17.07 17.34 3.74
C ASP A 33 15.87 17.14 2.80
N VAL A 34 15.16 16.01 2.91
CA VAL A 34 14.06 15.66 2.01
C VAL A 34 12.81 15.29 2.79
N THR A 35 11.65 15.50 2.16
CA THR A 35 10.38 14.98 2.66
C THR A 35 9.92 13.87 1.74
N LEU A 36 9.82 12.65 2.29
CA LEU A 36 9.28 11.53 1.54
C LEU A 36 7.80 11.72 1.25
N ARG A 37 7.36 11.21 0.10
CA ARG A 37 5.96 11.12 -0.29
C ARG A 37 5.60 9.67 -0.53
N ALA A 38 4.30 9.38 -0.63
CA ALA A 38 3.85 8.10 -1.16
C ALA A 38 4.55 7.83 -2.52
N PRO A 39 5.09 6.62 -2.75
CA PRO A 39 5.84 6.33 -3.99
C PRO A 39 5.02 6.59 -5.26
N ILE A 40 3.71 6.29 -5.20
CA ILE A 40 2.73 6.65 -6.22
C ILE A 40 1.62 7.46 -5.53
N PRO A 41 1.68 8.80 -5.53
CA PRO A 41 0.73 9.63 -4.77
C PRO A 41 -0.71 9.55 -5.26
N VAL A 42 -0.92 9.24 -6.55
CA VAL A 42 -2.25 9.09 -7.16
C VAL A 42 -2.24 7.80 -7.99
N PRO A 43 -2.36 6.62 -7.35
CA PRO A 43 -2.39 5.37 -8.10
C PRO A 43 -3.67 5.30 -8.95
N PRO A 44 -3.63 4.67 -10.14
CA PRO A 44 -4.86 4.49 -10.94
C PRO A 44 -5.92 3.63 -10.25
N THR A 45 -5.48 2.68 -9.40
CA THR A 45 -6.33 1.79 -8.62
C THR A 45 -5.56 1.23 -7.43
N VAL A 46 -6.26 0.91 -6.34
CA VAL A 46 -5.73 0.16 -5.19
C VAL A 46 -6.67 -1.03 -4.97
N ARG A 47 -6.11 -2.23 -4.89
CA ARG A 47 -6.84 -3.46 -4.58
C ARG A 47 -6.22 -4.03 -3.32
N ASP A 48 -6.96 -3.96 -2.22
CA ASP A 48 -6.51 -4.44 -0.93
C ASP A 48 -7.02 -5.87 -0.71
N PHE A 49 -6.08 -6.79 -0.50
CA PHE A 49 -6.33 -8.23 -0.42
C PHE A 49 -6.42 -8.69 1.01
N TYR A 50 -7.41 -9.53 1.27
CA TYR A 50 -7.66 -10.11 2.58
C TYR A 50 -6.87 -11.41 2.75
N ALA A 51 -5.55 -11.36 2.60
CA ALA A 51 -4.71 -12.54 2.34
C ALA A 51 -4.15 -13.25 3.59
N PHE A 52 -4.20 -12.62 4.76
CA PHE A 52 -3.60 -13.17 5.99
C PHE A 52 -4.61 -13.97 6.81
N GLU A 53 -4.56 -15.30 6.71
CA GLU A 53 -5.56 -16.20 7.32
C GLU A 53 -5.81 -15.95 8.80
N GLU A 54 -4.75 -15.76 9.60
CA GLU A 54 -4.88 -15.56 11.04
C GLU A 54 -5.66 -14.28 11.39
N HIS A 55 -5.40 -13.20 10.66
CA HIS A 55 -6.16 -11.95 10.76
C HIS A 55 -7.63 -12.21 10.45
N VAL A 56 -7.91 -12.88 9.31
CA VAL A 56 -9.27 -13.19 8.87
C VAL A 56 -10.05 -14.04 9.88
N ARG A 57 -9.44 -15.14 10.30
CA ARG A 57 -10.01 -16.10 11.25
C ARG A 57 -10.31 -15.43 12.59
N THR A 58 -9.41 -14.58 13.08
CA THR A 58 -9.60 -13.86 14.34
C THR A 58 -10.76 -12.88 14.25
N ALA A 59 -10.82 -12.07 13.17
CA ALA A 59 -11.91 -11.12 12.95
C ALA A 59 -13.28 -11.81 12.82
N ARG A 60 -13.33 -12.95 12.12
CA ARG A 60 -14.56 -13.77 11.97
C ARG A 60 -14.99 -14.40 13.29
N LYS A 61 -14.06 -14.98 14.06
CA LYS A 61 -14.35 -15.58 15.37
C LYS A 61 -14.92 -14.56 16.35
N ARG A 62 -14.42 -13.31 16.35
CA ARG A 62 -14.98 -12.21 17.16
C ARG A 62 -16.45 -11.92 16.82
N ARG A 63 -16.90 -12.26 15.62
CA ARG A 63 -18.29 -12.14 15.16
C ARG A 63 -19.09 -13.44 15.30
N GLY A 64 -18.52 -14.49 15.91
CA GLY A 64 -19.15 -15.82 16.04
C GLY A 64 -19.23 -16.59 14.72
N LEU A 65 -18.36 -16.26 13.75
CA LEU A 65 -18.34 -16.88 12.43
C LEU A 65 -17.13 -17.81 12.28
N GLU A 66 -17.33 -18.96 11.65
CA GLU A 66 -16.26 -19.84 11.18
C GLU A 66 -15.63 -19.29 9.90
N MET A 67 -14.45 -19.80 9.53
CA MET A 67 -13.83 -19.48 8.25
C MET A 67 -14.75 -19.84 7.09
N ASP A 68 -14.78 -18.96 6.09
CA ASP A 68 -15.48 -19.24 4.84
C ASP A 68 -14.59 -20.14 3.97
N PRO A 69 -15.06 -21.32 3.51
CA PRO A 69 -14.25 -22.19 2.66
C PRO A 69 -13.82 -21.51 1.36
N ASP A 70 -14.63 -20.60 0.81
CA ASP A 70 -14.32 -19.91 -0.45
C ASP A 70 -13.11 -18.98 -0.32
N TRP A 71 -12.76 -18.56 0.91
CA TRP A 71 -11.56 -17.76 1.17
C TRP A 71 -10.27 -18.48 0.73
N TYR A 72 -10.22 -19.80 0.83
CA TYR A 72 -9.05 -20.59 0.40
C TYR A 72 -8.97 -20.77 -1.12
N GLU A 73 -10.07 -20.51 -1.83
CA GLU A 73 -10.19 -20.73 -3.28
C GLU A 73 -10.15 -19.42 -4.07
N LEU A 74 -10.49 -18.30 -3.44
CA LEU A 74 -10.61 -16.99 -4.07
C LEU A 74 -9.66 -15.97 -3.45
N PRO A 75 -8.93 -15.18 -4.26
CA PRO A 75 -8.12 -14.09 -3.75
C PRO A 75 -9.04 -12.90 -3.47
N VAL A 76 -9.70 -12.92 -2.31
CA VAL A 76 -10.67 -11.90 -1.91
C VAL A 76 -9.98 -10.54 -1.75
N PHE A 77 -10.51 -9.52 -2.43
CA PHE A 77 -10.05 -8.13 -2.32
C PHE A 77 -11.22 -7.16 -2.44
N TYR A 78 -10.97 -5.91 -2.09
CA TYR A 78 -11.87 -4.80 -2.39
C TYR A 78 -11.11 -3.64 -3.06
N PHE A 79 -11.85 -2.78 -3.77
CA PHE A 79 -11.29 -1.56 -4.34
C PHE A 79 -11.22 -0.48 -3.25
N SER A 80 -10.01 -0.06 -2.90
CA SER A 80 -9.79 1.06 -1.98
C SER A 80 -9.83 2.39 -2.72
N ASN A 81 -10.05 3.49 -2.01
CA ASN A 81 -10.09 4.83 -2.61
C ASN A 81 -8.68 5.30 -3.00
N PRO A 82 -8.33 5.37 -4.31
CA PRO A 82 -6.98 5.77 -4.72
C PRO A 82 -6.67 7.25 -4.43
N TYR A 83 -7.70 8.07 -4.19
CA TYR A 83 -7.53 9.51 -3.95
C TYR A 83 -7.23 9.86 -2.49
N CYS A 84 -7.15 8.86 -1.61
CA CYS A 84 -6.86 9.02 -0.18
C CYS A 84 -5.45 8.54 0.22
N VAL A 85 -4.57 8.26 -0.75
CA VAL A 85 -3.19 7.86 -0.46
C VAL A 85 -2.39 9.07 0.05
N VAL A 86 -1.81 8.92 1.24
CA VAL A 86 -0.92 9.93 1.85
C VAL A 86 0.49 9.36 2.04
N GLY A 87 1.47 10.27 2.15
CA GLY A 87 2.85 9.89 2.42
C GLY A 87 3.08 9.45 3.87
N PRO A 88 4.30 8.97 4.17
CA PRO A 88 4.70 8.75 5.55
C PRO A 88 4.64 10.07 6.33
N ASP A 89 4.44 9.96 7.65
CA ASP A 89 4.43 11.09 8.59
C ASP A 89 3.37 12.17 8.31
N VAL A 90 2.37 11.87 7.49
CA VAL A 90 1.21 12.72 7.25
C VAL A 90 0.09 12.31 8.20
N ASP A 91 -0.45 13.28 8.93
CA ASP A 91 -1.61 13.07 9.80
C ASP A 91 -2.83 12.58 8.99
N VAL A 92 -3.38 11.44 9.39
CA VAL A 92 -4.60 10.87 8.80
C VAL A 92 -5.82 11.42 9.51
N ALA A 93 -6.69 12.13 8.77
CA ALA A 93 -7.92 12.67 9.32
C ALA A 93 -8.90 11.55 9.70
N ILE A 94 -9.36 11.57 10.95
CA ILE A 94 -10.40 10.67 11.44
C ILE A 94 -11.75 11.12 10.89
N ALA A 95 -12.55 10.17 10.40
CA ALA A 95 -13.90 10.47 9.92
C ALA A 95 -14.75 11.10 11.06
N PRO A 96 -15.50 12.18 10.80
CA PRO A 96 -16.29 12.85 11.83
C PRO A 96 -17.24 11.89 12.55
N GLY A 97 -17.14 11.85 13.89
CA GLY A 97 -17.98 10.98 14.74
C GLY A 97 -17.48 9.56 14.92
N ALA A 98 -16.36 9.17 14.31
CA ALA A 98 -15.76 7.87 14.58
C ALA A 98 -15.21 7.81 16.02
N THR A 99 -15.53 6.73 16.73
CA THR A 99 -15.04 6.46 18.09
C THR A 99 -14.02 5.32 18.15
N GLU A 100 -13.87 4.58 17.05
CA GLU A 100 -12.98 3.43 16.91
C GLU A 100 -12.17 3.63 15.63
N MET A 101 -11.03 4.32 15.75
CA MET A 101 -10.04 4.38 14.69
C MET A 101 -9.14 3.15 14.83
N ASP A 102 -8.86 2.50 13.70
CA ASP A 102 -7.99 1.32 13.64
C ASP A 102 -6.89 1.52 12.59
N TYR A 103 -5.91 0.63 12.61
CA TYR A 103 -4.88 0.53 11.56
C TYR A 103 -4.74 -0.93 11.13
N GLU A 104 -4.41 -1.13 9.86
CA GLU A 104 -4.10 -2.44 9.29
C GLU A 104 -2.63 -2.44 8.88
N LEU A 105 -1.90 -3.46 9.32
CA LEU A 105 -0.54 -3.71 8.85
C LEU A 105 -0.64 -4.68 7.67
N GLU A 106 -0.18 -4.22 6.51
CA GLU A 106 -0.18 -4.95 5.23
C GLU A 106 1.22 -5.48 4.86
#